data_AF-A0A2V6F425-F1
#
_entry.id   AF-A0A2V6F425-F1
#
_cell.length_a   1.000
_cell.length_b   1.000
_cell.length_c   1.000
_cell.angle_alpha   90.00
_cell.angle_beta   90.00
_cell.angle_gamma   90.00
#
_symmetry.space_group_name_H-M   'P 1'
#
loop_
_entity.id
_entity.type
_entity.pdbx_description
1 polymer ?
#
loop_
_entity_poly.entity_id
_entity_poly.type
_entity_poly.pdbx_seq_one_letter_code
_entity_poly.pdbx_strand_id
1 'polypeptide(L)'
;MKRVTDTIEVLGTVETPQGIREVCASADAQYDEDAARLAVKLDAFLRTTGILTKEKRFSIEWLPKPETVLESVGPDETVEMARDIFHRWVQRVRRAVPALAHQ
;
A
#
# COMPACT_ATOMS: atom_id res chain seq x y z
N MET A 1 13.65 15.67 4.04
CA MET A 1 12.42 14.88 3.87
C MET A 1 11.90 14.40 5.22
N LYS A 2 10.65 14.73 5.56
CA LYS A 2 9.98 14.39 6.81
C LYS A 2 8.96 13.28 6.54
N ARG A 3 8.95 12.22 7.35
CA ARG A 3 7.93 11.17 7.23
C ARG A 3 6.56 11.72 7.69
N VAL A 4 5.56 11.51 6.85
CA VAL A 4 4.15 11.92 7.09
C VAL A 4 3.35 10.72 7.57
N THR A 5 3.44 9.59 6.85
CA THR A 5 2.69 8.36 7.15
C THR A 5 3.53 7.14 6.78
N ASP A 6 3.45 6.09 7.58
CA ASP A 6 3.95 4.76 7.26
C ASP A 6 2.85 3.77 7.69
N THR A 7 2.14 3.21 6.71
CA THR A 7 0.94 2.42 6.96
C THR A 7 0.88 1.17 6.10
N ILE A 8 0.34 0.11 6.67
CA ILE A 8 0.06 -1.16 5.99
C ILE A 8 -1.37 -1.55 6.37
N GLU A 9 -2.21 -1.80 5.37
CA GLU A 9 -3.57 -2.29 5.53
C GLU A 9 -3.68 -3.71 4.97
N VAL A 10 -4.22 -4.63 5.78
CA VAL A 10 -4.61 -5.97 5.34
C VAL A 10 -5.99 -5.89 4.71
N LEU A 11 -6.08 -6.21 3.43
CA LEU A 11 -7.31 -6.08 2.64
C LEU A 11 -8.17 -7.34 2.68
N GLY A 12 -7.57 -8.46 3.07
CA GLY A 12 -8.22 -9.76 3.16
C GLY A 12 -7.22 -10.90 2.97
N THR A 13 -7.73 -12.11 2.80
CA THR A 13 -6.92 -13.30 2.56
C THR A 13 -7.23 -13.93 1.21
N VAL A 14 -6.21 -14.49 0.57
CA VAL A 14 -6.34 -15.26 -0.67
C VAL A 14 -5.73 -16.64 -0.51
N GLU A 15 -6.37 -17.63 -1.11
CA GLU A 15 -5.78 -18.95 -1.26
C GLU A 15 -4.77 -18.91 -2.42
N THR A 16 -3.57 -19.39 -2.14
CA THR A 16 -2.53 -19.58 -3.16
C THR A 16 -2.09 -21.05 -3.13
N PRO A 17 -1.40 -21.56 -4.17
CA PRO A 17 -0.83 -22.91 -4.14
C PRO A 17 0.12 -23.17 -2.96
N GLN A 18 0.60 -22.10 -2.31
CA GLN A 18 1.51 -22.14 -1.18
C GLN A 18 0.80 -21.89 0.17
N GLY A 19 -0.53 -21.94 0.20
CA GLY A 19 -1.37 -21.71 1.38
C GLY A 19 -2.09 -20.36 1.39
N ILE A 20 -2.83 -20.10 2.48
CA ILE A 20 -3.56 -18.85 2.71
C ILE A 20 -2.57 -17.72 2.97
N ARG A 21 -2.80 -16.57 2.33
CA ARG A 21 -1.96 -15.37 2.45
C ARG A 21 -2.80 -14.14 2.63
N GLU A 22 -2.29 -13.19 3.41
CA GLU A 22 -2.87 -11.86 3.54
C GLU A 22 -2.48 -11.00 2.36
N VAL A 23 -3.45 -10.34 1.75
CA VAL A 23 -3.22 -9.27 0.78
C VAL A 23 -3.01 -7.98 1.56
N CYS A 24 -1.87 -7.34 1.35
CA CYS A 24 -1.51 -6.09 2.00
C CYS A 24 -1.35 -4.98 0.97
N ALA A 25 -1.84 -3.79 1.31
CA ALA A 25 -1.50 -2.54 0.66
C ALA A 25 -0.70 -1.68 1.65
N SER A 26 0.31 -0.96 1.17
CA SER A 26 1.14 -0.10 2.02
C SER A 26 1.44 1.24 1.38
N ALA A 27 1.67 2.24 2.24
CA ALA A 27 2.11 3.57 1.85
C ALA A 27 3.18 4.09 2.82
N ASP A 28 4.31 4.54 2.26
CA ASP A 28 5.33 5.35 2.95
C ASP A 28 5.33 6.75 2.32
N ALA A 29 4.79 7.71 3.06
CA ALA A 29 4.64 9.10 2.64
C ALA A 29 5.71 9.97 3.28
N GLN A 30 6.42 10.75 2.46
CA GLN A 30 7.49 11.64 2.87
C GLN A 30 7.27 13.02 2.25
N TYR A 31 7.35 14.06 3.05
CA TYR A 31 7.26 15.44 2.60
C TYR A 31 8.63 16.07 2.45
N ASP A 32 8.84 16.71 1.33
CA ASP A 32 9.98 17.57 1.03
C ASP A 32 9.54 19.02 1.21
N GLU A 33 9.99 19.64 2.31
CA GLU A 33 9.68 21.04 2.64
C GLU A 33 10.34 22.01 1.67
N ASP A 34 11.56 21.69 1.19
CA ASP A 34 12.31 22.54 0.25
C ASP A 34 11.63 22.59 -1.12
N ALA A 35 11.09 21.45 -1.55
CA ALA A 35 10.37 21.33 -2.81
C ALA A 35 8.85 21.57 -2.69
N ALA A 36 8.32 21.73 -1.48
CA ALA A 36 6.89 21.73 -1.15
C ALA A 36 6.13 20.56 -1.80
N ARG A 37 6.67 19.35 -1.69
CA ARG A 37 6.16 18.14 -2.37
C ARG A 37 6.01 16.96 -1.44
N LEU A 38 4.90 16.25 -1.59
CA LEU A 38 4.63 14.97 -0.95
C LEU A 38 4.99 13.83 -1.91
N ALA A 39 5.87 12.94 -1.48
CA ALA A 39 6.18 11.70 -2.16
C ALA A 39 5.56 10.52 -1.40
N VAL A 40 4.67 9.78 -2.04
CA VAL A 40 4.01 8.59 -1.47
C VAL A 40 4.46 7.36 -2.23
N LYS A 41 5.22 6.50 -1.56
CA LYS A 41 5.62 5.19 -2.09
C LYS A 41 4.53 4.19 -1.76
N LEU A 42 3.88 3.66 -2.79
CA LEU A 42 2.80 2.70 -2.71
C LEU A 42 3.33 1.33 -3.08
N ASP A 43 2.96 0.33 -2.30
CA ASP A 43 3.31 -1.07 -2.57
C ASP A 43 2.13 -1.98 -2.22
N ALA A 44 2.08 -3.14 -2.88
CA ALA A 44 1.10 -4.18 -2.66
C ALA A 44 1.79 -5.54 -2.69
N PHE A 45 1.58 -6.33 -1.64
CA PHE A 45 2.24 -7.62 -1.47
C PHE A 45 1.36 -8.61 -0.73
N LEU A 46 1.66 -9.90 -0.91
CA LEU A 46 1.13 -10.97 -0.10
C LEU A 46 2.08 -11.24 1.08
N ARG A 47 1.53 -11.51 2.27
CA ARG A 47 2.32 -12.00 3.40
C ARG A 47 1.72 -13.25 4.03
N THR A 48 2.57 -13.99 4.73
CA THR A 48 2.16 -15.17 5.51
C THR A 48 1.41 -14.76 6.77
N THR A 49 0.37 -15.51 7.13
CA THR A 49 -0.50 -15.28 8.31
C THR A 49 0.05 -15.85 9.62
N GLY A 50 1.20 -16.56 9.59
CA GLY A 50 1.71 -17.29 10.75
C GLY A 50 2.60 -16.45 11.67
N ILE A 51 2.29 -16.43 12.98
CA ILE A 51 3.12 -15.81 14.03
C ILE A 51 4.48 -16.53 14.20
N LEU A 52 4.54 -17.83 13.85
CA LEU A 52 5.74 -18.66 13.99
C LEU A 52 6.65 -18.66 12.74
N THR A 53 6.20 -18.07 11.63
CA THR A 53 6.96 -17.98 10.40
C THR A 53 7.40 -16.56 10.16
N LYS A 54 8.68 -16.37 9.82
CA LYS A 54 9.23 -15.06 9.44
C LYS A 54 8.37 -14.47 8.33
N GLU A 55 7.87 -13.24 8.53
CA GLU A 55 7.07 -12.52 7.52
C GLU A 55 7.83 -12.53 6.19
N LYS A 56 7.28 -13.22 5.20
CA LYS A 56 7.77 -13.18 3.83
C LYS A 56 6.79 -12.39 2.99
N ARG A 57 7.30 -11.37 2.31
CA ARG A 57 6.55 -10.59 1.34
C ARG A 57 6.70 -11.21 -0.04
N PHE A 58 5.60 -11.34 -0.74
CA PHE A 58 5.57 -11.89 -2.09
C PHE A 58 4.84 -10.92 -2.99
N SER A 59 5.46 -10.57 -4.11
CA SER A 59 4.77 -9.90 -5.21
C SER A 59 4.21 -10.96 -6.16
N ILE A 60 3.04 -10.70 -6.73
CA ILE A 60 2.38 -11.57 -7.70
C ILE A 60 1.84 -10.73 -8.86
N GLU A 61 1.74 -11.32 -10.04
CA GLU A 61 1.50 -10.57 -11.29
C GLU A 61 0.18 -9.79 -11.33
N TRP A 62 -0.86 -10.30 -10.66
CA TRP A 62 -2.15 -9.63 -10.62
C TRP A 62 -2.18 -8.48 -9.60
N LEU A 63 -1.19 -8.34 -8.71
CA LEU A 63 -1.11 -7.17 -7.84
C LEU A 63 -0.59 -5.95 -8.62
N PRO A 64 -1.09 -4.74 -8.33
CA PRO A 64 -0.51 -3.53 -8.86
C PRO A 64 0.98 -3.44 -8.50
N LYS A 65 1.81 -3.07 -9.47
CA LYS A 65 3.25 -2.88 -9.25
C LYS A 65 3.49 -1.69 -8.30
N PRO A 66 4.58 -1.71 -7.50
CA PRO A 66 4.94 -0.58 -6.67
C PRO A 66 5.01 0.71 -7.50
N GLU A 67 4.47 1.79 -6.97
CA GLU A 67 4.49 3.10 -7.64
C GLU A 67 4.83 4.22 -6.65
N THR A 68 5.35 5.32 -7.16
CA THR A 68 5.58 6.52 -6.36
C THR A 68 4.76 7.66 -6.92
N VAL A 69 3.87 8.20 -6.10
CA VAL A 69 3.04 9.35 -6.44
C VAL A 69 3.71 10.60 -5.86
N LEU A 70 3.84 11.63 -6.68
CA LEU A 70 4.43 12.92 -6.30
C LEU A 70 3.35 13.99 -6.44
N GLU A 71 3.00 14.63 -5.35
CA GLU A 71 2.00 15.71 -5.32
C GLU A 71 2.62 17.00 -4.77
N SER A 72 2.22 18.13 -5.34
CA SER A 72 2.58 19.45 -4.80
C SER A 72 1.49 19.87 -3.83
N VAL A 73 1.83 20.00 -2.55
CA VAL A 73 0.84 20.21 -1.48
C VAL A 73 1.47 21.01 -0.34
N GLY A 74 0.65 21.86 0.30
CA GLY A 74 1.08 22.59 1.49
C GLY A 74 1.34 21.66 2.67
N PRO A 75 2.20 22.03 3.62
CA PRO A 75 2.54 21.18 4.77
C PRO A 75 1.32 20.74 5.58
N ASP A 76 0.31 21.62 5.70
CA ASP A 76 -0.91 21.39 6.48
C ASP A 76 -1.85 20.34 5.84
N GLU A 77 -1.78 20.17 4.53
CA GLU A 77 -2.63 19.25 3.75
C GLU A 77 -1.94 17.90 3.46
N THR A 78 -0.65 17.76 3.82
CA THR A 78 0.15 16.56 3.50
C THR A 78 -0.46 15.26 4.01
N VAL A 79 -1.02 15.28 5.23
CA VAL A 79 -1.63 14.10 5.87
C VAL A 79 -2.91 13.70 5.16
N GLU A 80 -3.76 14.67 4.82
CA GLU A 80 -5.02 14.44 4.11
C GLU A 80 -4.74 13.90 2.70
N MET A 81 -3.83 14.55 1.96
CA MET A 81 -3.41 14.10 0.64
C MET A 81 -2.82 12.69 0.66
N ALA A 82 -1.95 12.37 1.63
CA ALA A 82 -1.38 11.03 1.77
C ALA A 82 -2.47 9.97 2.01
N ARG A 83 -3.50 10.28 2.81
CA ARG A 83 -4.63 9.39 3.09
C ARG A 83 -5.48 9.17 1.84
N ASP A 84 -5.78 10.21 1.08
CA ASP A 84 -6.54 10.11 -0.17
C ASP A 84 -5.83 9.26 -1.22
N ILE A 85 -4.52 9.48 -1.39
CA ILE A 85 -3.68 8.66 -2.26
C ILE A 85 -3.73 7.20 -1.81
N PHE A 86 -3.54 6.94 -0.51
CA PHE A 86 -3.56 5.58 0.01
C PHE A 86 -4.94 4.92 -0.13
N HIS A 87 -6.04 5.64 0.09
CA HIS A 87 -7.39 5.12 -0.10
C HIS A 87 -7.63 4.69 -1.56
N ARG A 88 -7.23 5.52 -2.52
CA ARG A 88 -7.31 5.17 -3.96
C ARG A 88 -6.46 3.95 -4.29
N TRP A 89 -5.27 3.86 -3.71
CA TRP A 89 -4.40 2.70 -3.85
C TRP A 89 -5.06 1.42 -3.33
N VAL A 90 -5.62 1.45 -2.12
CA VAL A 90 -6.35 0.32 -1.53
C VAL A 90 -7.47 -0.15 -2.45
N GLN A 91 -8.26 0.77 -3.01
CA GLN A 91 -9.31 0.41 -3.97
C GLN A 91 -8.75 -0.26 -5.24
N ARG A 92 -7.63 0.24 -5.76
CA ARG A 92 -6.94 -0.36 -6.91
C ARG A 92 -6.45 -1.78 -6.59
N VAL A 93 -5.87 -2.00 -5.42
CA VAL A 93 -5.42 -3.32 -4.99
C VAL A 93 -6.61 -4.27 -4.83
N ARG A 94 -7.70 -3.86 -4.18
CA ARG A 94 -8.92 -4.67 -4.04
C ARG A 94 -9.48 -5.14 -5.38
N ARG A 95 -9.55 -4.24 -6.37
CA ARG A 95 -10.02 -4.56 -7.73
C ARG A 95 -9.11 -5.53 -8.48
N ALA A 96 -7.81 -5.50 -8.17
CA ALA A 96 -6.83 -6.36 -8.82
C ALA A 96 -6.82 -7.78 -8.24
N VAL A 97 -7.33 -7.97 -7.01
CA VAL A 97 -7.38 -9.27 -6.33
C VAL A 97 -8.57 -10.08 -6.86
N PRO A 98 -8.36 -11.19 -7.57
CA PRO A 98 -9.46 -11.95 -8.21
C PRO A 98 -10.51 -12.44 -7.22
N ALA A 99 -10.10 -12.77 -5.98
CA ALA A 99 -10.97 -13.25 -4.92
C ALA A 99 -11.75 -12.13 -4.18
N LEU A 100 -11.29 -10.88 -4.24
CA LEU A 100 -11.94 -9.73 -3.60
C LEU A 100 -12.71 -8.85 -4.58
N ALA A 101 -12.56 -9.07 -5.89
CA ALA A 101 -13.23 -8.29 -6.94
C ALA A 101 -14.76 -8.46 -7.00
N HIS A 102 -15.34 -9.38 -6.21
CA HIS A 102 -16.77 -9.69 -6.17
C HIS A 102 -17.46 -9.32 -4.84
N GLN A 103 -16.80 -8.58 -3.95
CA GLN A 103 -17.40 -8.10 -2.69
C GLN A 103 -17.86 -6.65 -2.77
#